data_AF-S5ZML1-F1
#
_entry.id   AF-S5ZML1-F1
#
_cell.length_a   1.000
_cell.length_b   1.000
_cell.length_c   1.000
_cell.angle_alpha   90.00
_cell.angle_beta   90.00
_cell.angle_gamma   90.00
#
_symmetry.space_group_name_H-M   'P 1'
#
loop_
_entity.id
_entity.type
_entity.pdbx_description
1 polymer ?
#
loop_
_entity_poly.entity_id
_entity_poly.type
_entity_poly.pdbx_seq_one_letter_code
_entity_poly.pdbx_strand_id
1 'polypeptide(L)'
;MVYADEADLLNVALFGLTAKEWRQNNPDKSGNLRDYATLEQLVVLSNMESINALLIKQGLPQSDRLVQLNRVAITQMKSLVENKNIKQLK
;
A
#
# COMPACT_ATOMS: atom_id res chain seq x y z
N MET A 1 -22.48 4.57 0.72
CA MET A 1 -21.17 5.01 1.26
C MET A 1 -20.06 4.13 0.67
N VAL A 2 -20.17 3.92 -0.64
CA VAL A 2 -19.46 2.93 -1.46
C VAL A 2 -18.40 3.72 -2.24
N TYR A 3 -17.31 3.08 -2.63
CA TYR A 3 -16.21 3.62 -3.46
C TYR A 3 -15.09 4.31 -2.68
N ALA A 4 -14.30 3.51 -1.95
CA ALA A 4 -12.87 3.75 -2.02
C ALA A 4 -12.44 3.45 -3.46
N ASP A 5 -11.75 4.40 -4.10
CA ASP A 5 -11.12 4.11 -5.38
C ASP A 5 -10.11 2.96 -5.19
N GLU A 6 -9.85 2.17 -6.23
CA GLU A 6 -8.95 1.01 -6.11
C GLU A 6 -7.52 1.41 -5.69
N ALA A 7 -7.08 2.64 -5.99
CA ALA A 7 -5.82 3.18 -5.49
C ALA A 7 -5.91 3.55 -4.00
N ASP A 8 -7.05 4.06 -3.52
CA ASP A 8 -7.29 4.30 -2.09
C ASP A 8 -7.36 3.00 -1.30
N LEU A 9 -7.93 1.92 -1.86
CA LEU A 9 -7.83 0.60 -1.23
C LEU A 9 -6.38 0.16 -1.06
N LEU A 10 -5.53 0.37 -2.06
CA LEU A 10 -4.10 0.06 -1.96
C LEU A 10 -3.38 0.97 -0.95
N ASN A 11 -3.75 2.25 -0.89
CA ASN A 11 -3.22 3.20 0.07
C ASN A 11 -3.58 2.78 1.51
N VAL A 12 -4.83 2.41 1.75
CA VAL A 12 -5.29 1.93 3.06
C VAL A 12 -4.62 0.61 3.42
N ALA A 13 -4.44 -0.31 2.45
CA ALA A 13 -3.79 -1.59 2.69
C ALA A 13 -2.33 -1.45 3.18
N LEU A 14 -1.57 -0.48 2.66
CA LEU A 14 -0.16 -0.29 3.03
C LEU A 14 0.08 0.79 4.09
N PHE A 15 -0.61 1.93 3.99
CA PHE A 15 -0.36 3.11 4.83
C PHE A 15 -1.43 3.33 5.90
N GLY A 16 -2.55 2.60 5.84
CA GLY A 16 -3.66 2.74 6.79
C GLY A 16 -4.48 4.01 6.63
N LEU A 17 -4.34 4.73 5.52
CA LEU A 17 -5.04 5.99 5.25
C LEU A 17 -5.30 6.18 3.75
N THR A 18 -6.35 6.92 3.44
CA THR A 18 -6.74 7.33 2.09
C THR A 18 -5.91 8.53 1.61
N ALA A 19 -5.92 8.80 0.30
CA ALA A 19 -5.29 9.98 -0.28
C ALA A 19 -5.87 11.28 0.28
N LYS A 20 -7.17 11.29 0.61
CA LYS A 20 -7.84 12.43 1.24
C LYS A 20 -7.34 12.67 2.66
N GLU A 21 -7.30 11.63 3.49
CA GLU A 21 -6.79 11.72 4.86
C GLU A 21 -5.31 12.13 4.87
N TRP A 22 -4.51 11.61 3.93
CA TRP A 22 -3.12 12.03 3.79
C TRP A 22 -3.01 13.55 3.55
N ARG A 23 -3.80 14.08 2.61
CA ARG A 23 -3.77 15.50 2.27
C ARG A 23 -4.28 16.38 3.40
N GLN A 24 -5.29 15.93 4.13
CA GLN A 24 -5.77 16.63 5.33
C GLN A 24 -4.71 16.69 6.43
N ASN A 25 -3.94 15.60 6.60
CA ASN A 25 -2.87 15.52 7.61
C ASN A 25 -1.55 16.19 7.16
N ASN A 26 -1.41 16.55 5.88
CA ASN A 26 -0.21 17.16 5.32
C ASN A 26 -0.57 18.38 4.45
N PRO A 27 -1.20 19.43 5.01
CA PRO A 27 -1.71 20.58 4.24
C PRO A 27 -0.60 21.44 3.63
N ASP A 28 0.60 21.37 4.20
CA ASP A 28 1.80 22.12 3.82
C ASP A 28 2.70 21.37 2.82
N LYS A 29 2.42 20.09 2.55
CA LYS A 29 3.22 19.28 1.62
C LYS A 29 2.68 19.37 0.20
N SER A 30 3.58 19.64 -0.75
CA SER A 30 3.29 19.50 -2.17
C SER A 30 3.31 18.02 -2.59
N GLY A 31 2.60 17.66 -3.66
CA GLY A 31 2.55 16.28 -4.13
C GLY A 31 1.51 15.41 -3.40
N ASN A 32 1.67 14.10 -3.47
CA ASN A 32 0.76 13.08 -2.96
C ASN A 32 1.47 12.04 -2.07
N LEU A 33 0.71 11.18 -1.39
CA LEU A 33 1.22 10.13 -0.50
C LEU A 33 2.38 9.31 -1.06
N ARG A 34 2.30 8.89 -2.33
CA ARG A 34 3.31 8.04 -2.98
C ARG A 34 4.63 8.79 -3.22
N ASP A 35 4.61 10.11 -3.35
CA ASP A 35 5.82 10.94 -3.52
C ASP A 35 6.69 10.93 -2.25
N TYR A 36 6.09 10.60 -1.09
CA TYR A 36 6.76 10.52 0.21
C TYR A 36 6.95 9.07 0.68
N ALA A 37 6.62 8.08 -0.15
CA ALA A 37 6.81 6.67 0.18
C ALA A 37 8.28 6.27 -0.02
N THR A 38 8.77 5.33 0.79
CA THR A 38 10.09 4.75 0.58
C THR A 38 10.11 3.88 -0.67
N LEU A 39 11.31 3.60 -1.21
CA LEU A 39 11.44 2.70 -2.36
C LEU A 39 10.82 1.32 -2.07
N GLU A 40 11.02 0.80 -0.86
CA GLU A 40 10.44 -0.47 -0.44
C GLU A 40 8.91 -0.43 -0.46
N GLN A 41 8.30 0.66 0.02
CA GLN A 41 6.85 0.86 -0.02
C GLN A 41 6.31 0.96 -1.44
N LEU A 42 7.03 1.63 -2.34
CA LEU A 42 6.67 1.73 -3.76
C LEU A 42 6.73 0.35 -4.46
N VAL A 43 7.73 -0.48 -4.14
CA VAL A 43 7.82 -1.86 -4.64
C VAL A 43 6.64 -2.69 -4.15
N VAL A 44 6.28 -2.58 -2.87
CA VAL A 44 5.11 -3.29 -2.30
C VAL A 44 3.81 -2.82 -2.94
N LEU A 45 3.62 -1.50 -3.16
CA LEU A 45 2.47 -0.97 -3.89
C LEU A 45 2.32 -1.57 -5.28
N SER A 46 3.40 -1.58 -6.07
CA SER A 46 3.37 -2.12 -7.44
C SER A 46 3.00 -3.61 -7.46
N ASN A 47 3.48 -4.38 -6.47
CA ASN A 47 3.10 -5.78 -6.33
C ASN A 47 1.62 -5.93 -5.96
N MET A 48 1.15 -5.14 -4.98
CA MET A 48 -0.26 -5.14 -4.58
C MET A 48 -1.21 -4.75 -5.72
N GLU A 49 -0.82 -3.84 -6.63
CA GLU A 49 -1.61 -3.51 -7.83
C GLU A 49 -1.88 -4.76 -8.68
N SER A 50 -0.85 -5.59 -8.88
CA SER A 50 -0.95 -6.85 -9.64
C SER A 50 -1.81 -7.89 -8.93
N ILE A 51 -1.64 -8.04 -7.61
CA ILE A 51 -2.44 -8.96 -6.79
C ILE A 51 -3.89 -8.51 -6.77
N ASN A 52 -4.16 -7.22 -6.56
CA ASN A 52 -5.49 -6.67 -6.53
C ASN A 52 -6.24 -6.92 -7.84
N ALA A 53 -5.57 -6.75 -8.99
CA ALA A 53 -6.14 -7.07 -10.30
C ALA A 53 -6.53 -8.56 -10.41
N LEU A 54 -5.75 -9.47 -9.84
CA LEU A 54 -6.09 -10.90 -9.80
C LEU A 54 -7.31 -11.16 -8.89
N LEU A 55 -7.34 -10.55 -7.70
CA LEU A 55 -8.44 -10.71 -6.76
C LEU A 55 -9.77 -10.15 -7.31
N ILE A 56 -9.72 -9.06 -8.07
CA ILE A 56 -10.88 -8.54 -8.82
C ILE A 56 -11.38 -9.59 -9.82
N LYS A 57 -10.48 -10.20 -10.60
CA LYS A 57 -10.85 -11.24 -11.58
C LYS A 57 -11.46 -12.48 -10.91
N GLN A 58 -11.07 -12.77 -9.68
CA GLN A 58 -11.65 -13.84 -8.86
C GLN A 58 -12.99 -13.47 -8.23
N GLY A 59 -13.47 -12.23 -8.40
CA GLY A 59 -14.74 -11.76 -7.88
C GLY A 59 -14.75 -11.48 -6.38
N LEU A 60 -13.59 -11.31 -5.74
CA LEU A 60 -13.55 -11.05 -4.30
C LEU A 60 -14.10 -9.66 -3.97
N PRO A 61 -14.95 -9.56 -2.92
CA PRO A 61 -15.41 -8.28 -2.39
C PRO A 61 -14.25 -7.38 -1.97
N GLN A 62 -14.44 -6.06 -2.09
CA GLN A 62 -13.43 -5.06 -1.75
C GLN A 62 -12.90 -5.20 -0.30
N SER A 63 -13.78 -5.52 0.65
CA SER A 63 -13.43 -5.78 2.05
C SER A 63 -12.43 -6.92 2.22
N ASP A 64 -12.65 -8.01 1.49
CA ASP A 64 -11.83 -9.22 1.60
C ASP A 64 -10.49 -9.00 0.93
N ARG A 65 -10.48 -8.29 -0.21
CA ARG A 65 -9.27 -7.85 -0.90
C ARG A 65 -8.42 -6.97 0.00
N LEU A 66 -9.01 -6.00 0.69
CA LEU A 66 -8.29 -5.13 1.61
C LEU A 66 -7.55 -5.92 2.70
N VAL A 67 -8.22 -6.90 3.33
CA VAL A 67 -7.59 -7.75 4.36
C VAL A 67 -6.43 -8.55 3.78
N GLN A 68 -6.60 -9.15 2.60
CA GLN A 68 -5.54 -9.92 1.95
C GLN A 68 -4.35 -9.04 1.55
N LEU A 69 -4.60 -7.88 0.95
CA LEU A 69 -3.57 -6.95 0.51
C LEU A 69 -2.79 -6.39 1.70
N ASN A 70 -3.45 -6.08 2.81
CA ASN A 70 -2.76 -5.65 4.04
C ASN A 70 -1.83 -6.75 4.59
N ARG A 71 -2.26 -8.01 4.60
CA ARG A 71 -1.41 -9.15 5.00
C ARG A 71 -0.19 -9.30 4.09
N VAL A 72 -0.40 -9.16 2.78
CA VAL A 72 0.68 -9.18 1.79
C VAL A 72 1.65 -8.00 2.03
N ALA A 73 1.13 -6.79 2.22
CA ALA A 73 1.92 -5.60 2.48
C ALA A 73 2.81 -5.76 3.70
N ILE A 74 2.25 -6.22 4.83
CA ILE A 74 3.00 -6.48 6.08
C ILE A 74 4.12 -7.49 5.84
N THR A 75 3.82 -8.58 5.15
CA THR A 75 4.79 -9.65 4.88
C THR A 75 5.95 -9.15 4.02
N GLN A 76 5.65 -8.46 2.92
CA GLN A 76 6.68 -7.95 2.02
C GLN A 76 7.51 -6.83 2.65
N MET A 77 6.88 -5.93 3.42
CA MET A 77 7.60 -4.88 4.13
C MET A 77 8.58 -5.46 5.16
N LYS A 78 8.18 -6.48 5.93
CA LYS A 78 9.09 -7.18 6.85
C LYS A 78 10.30 -7.74 6.10
N SER A 79 10.07 -8.47 5.02
CA SER A 79 11.15 -9.04 4.22
C SER A 79 12.09 -7.98 3.64
N LEU A 80 11.56 -6.87 3.13
CA LEU A 80 12.39 -5.81 2.52
C LEU A 80 13.21 -5.05 3.58
N VAL A 81 12.61 -4.73 4.74
CA VAL A 81 13.29 -4.03 5.83
C VAL A 81 14.36 -4.91 6.47
N GLU A 82 14.06 -6.19 6.73
CA GLU A 82 15.03 -7.16 7.25
C GLU A 82 16.23 -7.32 6.30
N ASN A 83 15.97 -7.45 4.99
CA ASN A 83 17.04 -7.54 3.99
C ASN A 83 17.90 -6.28 3.90
N LYS A 84 17.31 -5.09 4.09
CA LYS A 84 18.06 -3.82 4.11
C LYS A 84 19.00 -3.77 5.31
N ASN A 85 18.54 -4.18 6.48
CA ASN A 85 19.34 -4.21 7.70
C ASN A 85 20.53 -5.17 7.54
N ILE A 86 20.33 -6.34 6.91
CA ILE A 86 21.41 -7.29 6.62
C ILE A 86 22.48 -6.68 5.69
N LYS A 87 22.07 -5.90 4.68
CA LYS A 87 23.02 -5.24 3.76
C LYS A 87 23.83 -4.12 4.40
N GLN A 88 23.31 -3.46 5.43
CA GLN A 88 24.00 -2.37 6.14
C GLN A 88 25.07 -2.84 7.14
N LEU A 89 25.08 -4.15 7.49
CA LEU A 89 26.06 -4.75 8.40
C LEU A 89 27.34 -5.25 7.71
N LYS A 90 27.48 -5.05 6.40
CA LYS A 90 28.64 -5.50 5.61
C LYS A 90 29.56 -4.36 5.23
#